data_AF-A0A540WJ58-F1
#
_entry.id   AF-A0A540WJ58-F1
#
_cell.length_a   1.000
_cell.length_b   1.000
_cell.length_c   1.000
_cell.angle_alpha   90.00
_cell.angle_beta   90.00
_cell.angle_gamma   90.00
#
_symmetry.space_group_name_H-M   'P 1'
#
loop_
_entity.id
_entity.type
_entity.pdbx_description
1 polymer ?
#
loop_
_entity_poly.entity_id
_entity_poly.type
_entity_poly.pdbx_seq_one_letter_code
_entity_poly.pdbx_strand_id
1 'polypeptide(L)'
;LVAKFRYGLHAFLSTKRDDWKPLDGVEATGWIRRWVGAEAYEVLWRRLFEYKFYEHTGNLSAAWIWSRIRRIGRSRYSLMQEKLGHLEGGSATLLDGMAADIRAHGGEIRLSTPVTRVRMEAGRVQGVETAQGFEAFDKVISTVPLPFVPRLMPDLPQDVLSRFAALKNIAVVCVIAKLRKPLTENFWLNVNDPD
;
A
#
# COMPACT_ATOMS: atom_id res chain seq x y z
N LEU A 1 20.48 -25.95 -3.70
CA LEU A 1 19.26 -26.68 -3.27
C LEU A 1 18.76 -26.23 -1.90
N VAL A 2 19.62 -26.16 -0.88
CA VAL A 2 19.25 -25.69 0.49
C VAL A 2 18.55 -24.33 0.49
N ALA A 3 19.06 -23.35 -0.26
CA ALA A 3 18.45 -22.02 -0.38
C ALA A 3 17.00 -22.06 -0.90
N LYS A 4 16.72 -22.85 -1.94
CA LYS A 4 15.37 -23.02 -2.50
C LYS A 4 14.42 -23.69 -1.51
N PHE A 5 14.91 -24.69 -0.75
CA PHE A 5 14.13 -25.33 0.31
C PHE A 5 13.78 -24.34 1.44
N ARG A 6 14.78 -23.59 1.94
CA ARG A 6 14.58 -22.54 2.94
C ARG A 6 13.56 -21.49 2.49
N TYR A 7 13.64 -21.09 1.22
CA TYR A 7 12.69 -20.15 0.63
C TYR A 7 11.26 -20.73 0.60
N GLY A 8 11.09 -21.96 0.09
CA GLY A 8 9.79 -22.63 0.04
C GLY A 8 9.18 -22.80 1.43
N LEU A 9 9.99 -23.21 2.42
CA LEU A 9 9.58 -23.33 3.81
C LEU A 9 9.16 -21.98 4.40
N HIS A 10 9.94 -20.92 4.16
CA HIS A 10 9.63 -19.57 4.62
C HIS A 10 8.30 -19.06 4.04
N ALA A 11 8.09 -19.25 2.73
CA ALA A 11 6.84 -18.89 2.07
C ALA A 11 5.66 -19.68 2.65
N PHE A 12 5.79 -21.00 2.80
CA PHE A 12 4.76 -21.86 3.38
C PHE A 12 4.40 -21.45 4.82
N LEU A 13 5.38 -21.29 5.70
CA LEU A 13 5.16 -20.87 7.08
C LEU A 13 4.52 -19.47 7.14
N SER A 14 4.91 -18.57 6.24
CA SER A 14 4.28 -17.25 6.11
C SER A 14 2.79 -17.34 5.79
N THR A 15 2.35 -18.33 4.98
CA THR A 15 0.91 -18.54 4.70
C THR A 15 0.11 -19.07 5.88
N LYS A 16 0.76 -19.77 6.82
CA LYS A 16 0.12 -20.39 8.00
C LYS A 16 0.10 -19.48 9.22
N ARG A 17 0.97 -18.47 9.26
CA ARG A 17 0.90 -17.42 10.27
C ARG A 17 -0.36 -16.56 10.02
N ASP A 18 -1.02 -16.19 11.11
CA ASP A 18 -2.14 -15.24 11.11
C ASP A 18 -1.86 -13.99 11.96
N ASP A 19 -1.07 -14.13 13.04
CA ASP A 19 -0.67 -13.00 13.87
C ASP A 19 0.56 -12.28 13.30
N TRP A 20 0.36 -11.00 12.96
CA TRP A 20 1.36 -10.12 12.39
C TRP A 20 2.08 -9.26 13.43
N LYS A 21 1.49 -9.06 14.62
CA LYS A 21 1.98 -8.11 15.62
C LYS A 21 3.45 -8.35 16.01
N PRO A 22 3.92 -9.60 16.20
CA PRO A 22 5.31 -9.86 16.54
C PRO A 22 6.31 -9.48 15.44
N LEU A 23 5.85 -9.31 14.19
CA LEU A 23 6.69 -8.94 13.05
C LEU A 23 6.79 -7.43 12.86
N ASP A 24 5.95 -6.64 13.50
CA ASP A 24 5.83 -5.22 13.16
C ASP A 24 7.06 -4.40 13.58
N GLY A 25 7.63 -4.74 14.74
CA GLY A 25 8.90 -4.16 15.21
C GLY A 25 10.15 -4.82 14.64
N VAL A 26 10.01 -5.79 13.73
CA VAL A 26 11.15 -6.51 13.14
C VAL A 26 11.46 -5.91 11.78
N GLU A 27 12.73 -5.60 11.52
CA GLU A 27 13.16 -5.08 10.22
C GLU A 27 13.09 -6.17 9.12
N ALA A 28 12.52 -5.80 7.97
CA ALA A 28 12.10 -6.70 6.91
C ALA A 28 13.26 -7.41 6.21
N THR A 29 14.33 -6.70 5.87
CA THR A 29 15.48 -7.25 5.13
C THR A 29 16.22 -8.28 5.97
N GLY A 30 16.50 -7.97 7.24
CA GLY A 30 17.08 -8.87 8.22
C GLY A 30 16.17 -10.05 8.54
N TRP A 31 14.84 -9.86 8.58
CA TRP A 31 13.89 -10.97 8.72
C TRP A 31 13.98 -11.95 7.55
N ILE A 32 13.91 -11.47 6.30
CA ILE A 32 13.98 -12.33 5.11
C ILE A 32 15.36 -13.00 5.03
N ARG A 33 16.44 -12.24 5.19
CA ARG A 33 17.81 -12.75 5.09
C ARG A 33 18.08 -13.88 6.08
N ARG A 34 17.55 -13.80 7.31
CA ARG A 34 17.62 -14.89 8.31
C ARG A 34 16.91 -16.16 7.83
N TRP A 35 15.78 -16.04 7.14
CA TRP A 35 15.03 -17.19 6.63
C TRP A 35 15.67 -17.80 5.39
N VAL A 36 15.86 -17.00 4.34
CA VAL A 36 16.26 -17.51 3.02
C VAL A 36 17.78 -17.68 2.87
N GLY A 37 18.57 -17.05 3.74
CA GLY A 37 20.03 -17.01 3.67
C GLY A 37 20.54 -15.81 2.87
N ALA A 38 21.85 -15.52 3.00
CA ALA A 38 22.47 -14.37 2.35
C ALA A 38 22.41 -14.44 0.82
N GLU A 39 22.84 -15.56 0.23
CA GLU A 39 22.85 -15.75 -1.22
C GLU A 39 21.45 -15.58 -1.85
N ALA A 40 20.43 -16.22 -1.29
CA ALA A 40 19.05 -16.09 -1.80
C ALA A 40 18.47 -14.70 -1.58
N TYR A 41 18.85 -14.02 -0.50
CA TYR A 41 18.46 -12.62 -0.27
C TYR A 41 19.07 -11.71 -1.35
N GLU A 42 20.37 -11.86 -1.61
CA GLU A 42 21.08 -11.07 -2.61
C GLU A 42 20.45 -11.20 -4.00
N VAL A 43 20.15 -12.42 -4.43
CA VAL A 43 19.64 -12.70 -5.78
C VAL A 43 18.15 -12.39 -5.92
N LEU A 44 17.33 -12.69 -4.91
CA LEU A 44 15.87 -12.64 -5.07
C LEU A 44 15.22 -11.39 -4.48
N TRP A 45 15.85 -10.75 -3.49
CA TRP A 45 15.19 -9.73 -2.66
C TRP A 45 15.89 -8.39 -2.67
N ARG A 46 17.23 -8.34 -2.59
CA ARG A 46 17.96 -7.07 -2.44
C ARG A 46 17.54 -6.05 -3.49
N ARG A 47 17.56 -6.42 -4.77
CA ARG A 47 17.18 -5.53 -5.88
C ARG A 47 15.71 -5.10 -5.82
N LEU A 48 14.79 -6.00 -5.48
CA LEU A 48 13.37 -5.64 -5.32
C LEU A 48 13.16 -4.61 -4.21
N PHE A 49 13.94 -4.71 -3.12
CA PHE A 49 13.91 -3.70 -2.07
C PHE A 49 14.52 -2.39 -2.54
N GLU A 50 15.71 -2.42 -3.17
CA GLU A 50 16.40 -1.23 -3.69
C GLU A 50 15.56 -0.48 -4.75
N TYR A 51 15.01 -1.17 -5.74
CA TYR A 51 14.18 -0.55 -6.80
C TYR A 51 12.88 0.03 -6.27
N LYS A 52 12.37 -0.52 -5.18
CA LYS A 52 11.09 -0.08 -4.62
C LYS A 52 11.24 1.01 -3.57
N PHE A 53 12.31 0.98 -2.79
CA PHE A 53 12.49 1.80 -1.60
C PHE A 53 13.74 2.66 -1.62
N TYR A 54 14.65 2.46 -2.56
CA TYR A 54 15.89 3.22 -2.69
C TYR A 54 16.66 3.26 -1.37
N GLU A 55 16.91 4.45 -0.82
CA GLU A 55 17.59 4.66 0.46
C GLU A 55 16.75 4.27 1.69
N HIS A 56 15.47 3.96 1.54
CA HIS A 56 14.55 3.61 2.64
C HIS A 56 14.41 2.11 2.90
N THR A 57 15.29 1.28 2.32
CA THR A 57 15.25 -0.18 2.46
C THR A 57 15.40 -0.68 3.90
N GLY A 58 16.20 0.01 4.72
CA GLY A 58 16.53 -0.42 6.09
C GLY A 58 15.50 -0.09 7.18
N ASN A 59 14.36 0.50 6.85
CA ASN A 59 13.33 0.91 7.82
C ASN A 59 11.94 0.38 7.45
N LEU A 60 11.87 -0.90 7.09
CA LEU A 60 10.64 -1.56 6.66
C LEU A 60 10.23 -2.61 7.69
N SER A 61 8.95 -2.62 8.04
CA SER A 61 8.36 -3.63 8.92
C SER A 61 8.31 -5.00 8.24
N ALA A 62 8.71 -6.06 8.95
CA ALA A 62 8.62 -7.43 8.47
C ALA A 62 7.15 -7.86 8.32
N ALA A 63 6.24 -7.29 9.12
CA ALA A 63 4.80 -7.52 8.98
C ALA A 63 4.31 -7.07 7.59
N TRP A 64 4.83 -5.95 7.08
CA TRP A 64 4.48 -5.46 5.75
C TRP A 64 4.85 -6.46 4.65
N ILE A 65 6.09 -6.97 4.63
CA ILE A 65 6.50 -7.89 3.56
C ILE A 65 5.88 -9.28 3.73
N TRP A 66 5.75 -9.75 4.97
CA TRP A 66 5.04 -10.99 5.29
C TRP A 66 3.60 -10.96 4.76
N SER A 67 2.88 -9.84 4.94
CA SER A 67 1.49 -9.73 4.47
C SER A 67 1.38 -9.94 2.95
N ARG A 68 2.39 -9.51 2.18
CA ARG A 68 2.46 -9.71 0.73
C ARG A 68 2.75 -11.17 0.38
N ILE A 69 3.75 -11.78 1.03
CA ILE A 69 4.08 -13.20 0.84
C ILE A 69 2.86 -14.06 1.16
N ARG A 70 2.17 -13.78 2.28
CA ARG A 70 0.95 -14.47 2.68
C ARG A 70 -0.17 -14.27 1.68
N ARG A 71 -0.43 -13.05 1.21
CA ARG A 71 -1.49 -12.76 0.23
C ARG A 71 -1.27 -13.53 -1.07
N ILE A 72 -0.06 -13.49 -1.62
CA ILE A 72 0.28 -14.20 -2.87
C ILE A 72 0.28 -15.73 -2.65
N GLY A 73 0.77 -16.20 -1.50
CA GLY A 73 0.75 -17.63 -1.19
C GLY A 73 -0.69 -18.17 -1.03
N ARG A 74 -1.62 -17.38 -0.49
CA ARG A 74 -3.03 -17.76 -0.30
C ARG A 74 -3.90 -17.55 -1.54
N SER A 75 -3.46 -16.80 -2.55
CA SER A 75 -4.18 -16.65 -3.83
C SER A 75 -4.00 -17.83 -4.79
N ARG A 76 -3.37 -18.91 -4.33
CA ARG A 76 -3.09 -20.12 -5.11
C ARG A 76 -4.06 -21.25 -4.73
N TYR A 77 -4.58 -21.97 -5.73
CA TYR A 77 -5.38 -23.19 -5.49
C TYR A 77 -4.49 -24.39 -5.15
N SER A 78 -3.29 -24.43 -5.73
CA SER A 78 -2.25 -25.41 -5.44
C SER A 78 -0.87 -24.76 -5.55
N LEU A 79 0.19 -25.45 -5.10
CA LEU A 79 1.56 -24.93 -5.20
C LEU A 79 1.94 -24.51 -6.63
N MET A 80 1.35 -25.15 -7.64
CA MET A 80 1.64 -24.94 -9.07
C MET A 80 0.55 -24.16 -9.82
N GLN A 81 -0.58 -23.84 -9.19
CA GLN A 81 -1.70 -23.16 -9.83
C GLN A 81 -2.02 -21.84 -9.14
N GLU A 82 -1.54 -20.76 -9.74
CA GLU A 82 -1.85 -19.39 -9.35
C GLU A 82 -3.08 -18.87 -10.09
N LYS A 83 -3.95 -18.12 -9.41
CA LYS A 83 -5.06 -17.40 -10.04
C LYS A 83 -4.98 -15.92 -9.68
N LEU A 84 -4.43 -15.14 -10.60
CA LEU A 84 -4.53 -13.69 -10.61
C LEU A 84 -5.59 -13.30 -11.63
N GLY A 85 -6.26 -12.17 -11.39
CA GLY A 85 -7.28 -11.66 -12.27
C GLY A 85 -7.35 -10.15 -12.17
N HIS A 86 -7.98 -9.55 -13.17
CA HIS A 86 -8.33 -8.15 -13.18
C HIS A 86 -9.83 -8.03 -13.43
N LEU A 87 -10.39 -6.86 -13.09
CA LEU A 87 -11.75 -6.53 -13.48
C LEU A 87 -11.77 -6.20 -14.98
N GLU A 88 -12.77 -6.72 -15.67
CA GLU A 88 -13.12 -6.21 -17.00
C GLU A 88 -13.53 -4.74 -16.86
N GLY A 89 -13.05 -3.88 -17.77
CA GLY A 89 -13.15 -2.41 -17.63
C GLY A 89 -12.16 -1.79 -16.62
N GLY A 90 -11.34 -2.60 -15.95
CA GLY A 90 -10.32 -2.15 -15.01
C GLY A 90 -10.91 -1.62 -13.69
N SER A 91 -10.15 -0.78 -12.98
CA SER A 91 -10.56 -0.26 -11.68
C SER A 91 -11.83 0.62 -11.74
N ALA A 92 -12.13 1.22 -12.90
CA ALA A 92 -13.31 2.06 -13.09
C ALA A 92 -14.59 1.28 -12.77
N THR A 93 -14.68 0.03 -13.20
CA THR A 93 -15.83 -0.86 -12.92
C THR A 93 -16.17 -0.94 -11.43
N LEU A 94 -15.16 -1.07 -10.57
CA LEU A 94 -15.37 -1.10 -9.12
C LEU A 94 -15.77 0.29 -8.59
N LEU A 95 -15.05 1.33 -9.01
CA LEU A 95 -15.29 2.69 -8.53
C LEU A 95 -16.68 3.20 -8.90
N ASP A 96 -17.14 2.90 -10.12
CA ASP A 96 -18.46 3.28 -10.61
C ASP A 96 -19.56 2.52 -9.86
N GLY A 97 -19.36 1.23 -9.59
CA GLY A 97 -20.27 0.43 -8.77
C GLY A 97 -20.39 0.98 -7.34
N MET A 98 -19.26 1.31 -6.71
CA MET A 98 -19.25 1.94 -5.38
C MET A 98 -19.92 3.32 -5.40
N ALA A 99 -19.66 4.13 -6.42
CA ALA A 99 -20.25 5.46 -6.55
C ALA A 99 -21.76 5.41 -6.77
N ALA A 100 -22.25 4.43 -7.53
CA ALA A 100 -23.68 4.18 -7.70
C ALA A 100 -24.34 3.76 -6.39
N ASP A 101 -23.72 2.83 -5.65
CA ASP A 101 -24.22 2.35 -4.36
C ASP A 101 -24.31 3.46 -3.30
N ILE A 102 -23.28 4.30 -3.20
CA ILE A 102 -23.28 5.48 -2.30
C ILE A 102 -24.47 6.40 -2.60
N ARG A 103 -24.68 6.72 -3.89
CA ARG A 103 -25.79 7.60 -4.31
C ARG A 103 -27.17 6.96 -4.08
N ALA A 104 -27.30 5.66 -4.31
CA ALA A 104 -28.54 4.92 -4.06
C ALA A 104 -28.93 4.95 -2.58
N HIS A 105 -27.96 5.03 -1.68
CA HIS A 105 -28.16 5.15 -0.24
C HIS A 105 -28.15 6.61 0.28
N GLY A 106 -28.35 7.59 -0.61
CA GLY A 106 -28.48 9.01 -0.26
C GLY A 106 -27.16 9.74 0.00
N GLY A 107 -26.01 9.11 -0.26
CA GLY A 107 -24.71 9.75 -0.20
C GLY A 107 -24.44 10.65 -1.39
N GLU A 108 -23.67 11.71 -1.17
CA GLU A 108 -23.28 12.67 -2.21
C GLU A 108 -21.82 12.50 -2.62
N ILE A 109 -21.53 12.67 -3.90
CA ILE A 109 -20.15 12.69 -4.44
C ILE A 109 -19.95 13.99 -5.19
N ARG A 110 -19.17 14.89 -4.59
CA ARG A 110 -18.88 16.23 -5.12
C ARG A 110 -17.46 16.27 -5.68
N LEU A 111 -17.36 16.13 -7.01
CA LEU A 111 -16.08 16.27 -7.73
C LEU A 111 -15.71 17.74 -7.88
N SER A 112 -14.45 18.03 -8.22
CA SER A 112 -13.94 19.40 -8.41
C SER A 112 -14.20 20.34 -7.22
N THR A 113 -14.36 19.77 -6.02
CA THR A 113 -14.68 20.48 -4.78
C THR A 113 -13.57 20.18 -3.76
N PRO A 114 -12.35 20.74 -3.95
CA PRO A 114 -11.25 20.49 -3.04
C PRO A 114 -11.57 21.10 -1.66
N VAL A 115 -11.48 20.27 -0.62
CA VAL A 115 -11.47 20.74 0.76
C VAL A 115 -10.13 21.42 1.02
N THR A 116 -10.17 22.67 1.46
CA THR A 116 -8.99 23.48 1.77
C THR A 116 -8.64 23.44 3.25
N ARG A 117 -9.63 23.21 4.13
CA ARG A 117 -9.43 23.08 5.57
C ARG A 117 -10.54 22.25 6.22
N VAL A 118 -10.20 21.54 7.29
CA VAL A 118 -11.17 21.01 8.26
C VAL A 118 -11.16 21.95 9.46
N ARG A 119 -12.32 22.54 9.77
CA ARG A 119 -12.47 23.46 10.90
C ARG A 119 -12.70 22.67 12.16
N MET A 120 -11.92 23.00 13.19
CA MET A 120 -12.06 22.43 14.52
C MET A 120 -12.13 23.54 15.56
N GLU A 121 -12.93 23.34 16.60
CA GLU A 121 -13.05 24.24 17.74
C GLU A 121 -13.10 23.43 19.02
N ALA A 122 -12.33 23.82 20.03
CA ALA A 122 -12.19 23.10 21.30
C ALA A 122 -11.95 21.58 21.13
N GLY A 123 -11.13 21.19 20.14
CA GLY A 123 -10.81 19.80 19.84
C GLY A 123 -11.92 18.99 19.16
N ARG A 124 -12.98 19.64 18.68
CA ARG A 124 -14.09 19.01 17.96
C ARG A 124 -14.20 19.52 16.54
N VAL A 125 -14.48 18.63 15.60
CA VAL A 125 -14.78 18.97 14.21
C VAL A 125 -16.06 19.81 14.16
N GLN A 126 -16.03 20.87 13.38
CA GLN A 126 -17.19 21.71 13.07
C GLN A 126 -17.66 21.50 11.62
N GLY A 127 -16.73 21.19 10.72
CA GLY A 127 -17.03 21.04 9.30
C GLY A 127 -15.80 21.19 8.41
N VAL A 128 -16.05 21.46 7.12
CA VAL A 128 -15.00 21.63 6.11
C VAL A 128 -15.17 22.95 5.36
N GLU A 129 -14.05 23.49 4.89
CA GLU A 129 -14.01 24.66 4.01
C GLU A 129 -13.68 24.23 2.59
N THR A 130 -14.40 24.83 1.65
CA THR A 130 -14.20 24.69 0.21
C THR A 130 -14.22 26.08 -0.44
N ALA A 131 -14.01 26.14 -1.75
CA ALA A 131 -14.14 27.40 -2.49
C ALA A 131 -15.55 28.00 -2.43
N GLN A 132 -16.55 27.17 -2.16
CA GLN A 132 -17.97 27.54 -2.05
C GLN A 132 -18.34 28.04 -0.64
N GLY A 133 -17.44 27.90 0.33
CA GLY A 133 -17.65 28.32 1.71
C GLY A 133 -17.50 27.18 2.71
N PHE A 134 -18.02 27.42 3.92
CA PHE A 134 -18.02 26.47 5.02
C PHE A 134 -19.27 25.59 4.99
N GLU A 135 -19.10 24.30 5.24
CA GLU A 135 -20.18 23.33 5.40
C GLU A 135 -19.98 22.55 6.70
N ALA A 136 -21.03 22.51 7.51
CA ALA A 136 -20.99 21.92 8.84
C ALA A 136 -21.10 20.39 8.79
N PHE A 137 -20.25 19.71 9.56
CA PHE A 137 -20.27 18.27 9.73
C PHE A 137 -19.84 17.90 11.14
N ASP A 138 -20.53 16.95 11.78
CA ASP A 138 -20.17 16.46 13.12
C ASP A 138 -18.88 15.60 13.11
N LYS A 139 -18.60 14.98 11.96
CA LYS A 139 -17.48 14.05 11.77
C LYS A 139 -16.89 14.21 10.39
N VAL A 140 -15.57 14.09 10.30
CA VAL A 140 -14.83 14.08 9.04
C VAL A 140 -13.93 12.83 9.00
N ILE A 141 -14.08 12.03 7.95
CA ILE A 141 -13.20 10.90 7.65
C ILE A 141 -12.30 11.32 6.50
N SER A 142 -11.01 11.47 6.77
CA SER A 142 -10.04 11.88 5.77
C SER A 142 -9.36 10.68 5.12
N THR A 143 -9.46 10.60 3.80
CA THR A 143 -8.79 9.59 2.97
C THR A 143 -7.70 10.21 2.08
N VAL A 144 -7.32 11.46 2.35
CA VAL A 144 -6.25 12.16 1.62
C VAL A 144 -4.88 11.59 1.98
N PRO A 145 -3.86 11.77 1.12
CA PRO A 145 -2.49 11.44 1.48
C PRO A 145 -2.07 12.14 2.79
N LEU A 146 -1.53 11.37 3.72
CA LEU A 146 -1.17 11.83 5.07
C LEU A 146 -0.27 13.08 5.11
N PRO A 147 0.68 13.29 4.18
CA PRO A 147 1.49 14.53 4.16
C PRO A 147 0.68 15.82 4.01
N PHE A 148 -0.54 15.74 3.49
CA PHE A 148 -1.41 16.92 3.35
C PHE A 148 -2.25 17.21 4.60
N VAL A 149 -2.34 16.26 5.55
CA VAL A 149 -3.13 16.41 6.77
C VAL A 149 -2.71 17.64 7.58
N PRO A 150 -1.41 17.89 7.85
CA PRO A 150 -1.01 19.08 8.62
C PRO A 150 -1.46 20.41 8.01
N ARG A 151 -1.51 20.48 6.67
CA ARG A 151 -1.99 21.67 5.96
C ARG A 151 -3.51 21.81 6.03
N LEU A 152 -4.23 20.70 5.89
CA LEU A 152 -5.70 20.69 5.88
C LEU A 152 -6.31 20.78 7.28
N MET A 153 -5.60 20.33 8.31
CA MET A 153 -6.08 20.25 9.69
C MET A 153 -5.03 20.82 10.66
N PRO A 154 -4.66 22.11 10.51
CA PRO A 154 -3.60 22.71 11.32
C PRO A 154 -3.96 22.84 12.81
N ASP A 155 -5.25 22.69 13.15
CA ASP A 155 -5.77 22.79 14.51
C ASP A 155 -5.64 21.48 15.31
N LEU A 156 -5.08 20.42 14.70
CA LEU A 156 -4.76 19.17 15.40
C LEU A 156 -3.65 19.39 16.45
N PRO A 157 -3.59 18.54 17.49
CA PRO A 157 -2.51 18.59 18.48
C PRO A 157 -1.12 18.56 17.83
N GLN A 158 -0.19 19.37 18.36
CA GLN A 158 1.14 19.55 17.77
C GLN A 158 1.93 18.23 17.67
N ASP A 159 1.77 17.32 18.62
CA ASP A 159 2.40 16.01 18.61
C ASP A 159 1.86 15.14 17.47
N VAL A 160 0.56 15.22 17.17
CA VAL A 160 -0.09 14.52 16.05
C VAL A 160 0.39 15.10 14.71
N LEU A 161 0.44 16.43 14.58
CA LEU A 161 0.96 17.11 13.40
C LEU A 161 2.40 16.71 13.10
N SER A 162 3.23 16.67 14.15
CA SER A 162 4.65 16.30 14.05
C SER A 162 4.82 14.86 13.57
N ARG A 163 3.95 13.93 14.01
CA ARG A 163 3.96 12.54 13.54
C ARG A 163 3.62 12.43 12.06
N PHE A 164 2.63 13.17 11.57
CA PHE A 164 2.30 13.20 10.14
C PHE A 164 3.41 13.83 9.30
N ALA A 165 3.99 14.94 9.76
CA ALA A 165 5.06 15.64 9.05
C ALA A 165 6.36 14.80 8.95
N ALA A 166 6.61 13.91 9.91
CA ALA A 166 7.77 13.02 9.90
C ALA A 166 7.66 11.86 8.88
N LEU A 167 6.48 11.62 8.30
CA LEU A 167 6.27 10.50 7.38
C LEU A 167 6.94 10.75 6.02
N LYS A 168 7.82 9.84 5.64
CA LYS A 168 8.45 9.82 4.31
C LYS A 168 7.57 9.08 3.32
N ASN A 169 7.49 9.59 2.10
CA ASN A 169 6.74 8.99 1.01
C ASN A 169 7.65 8.81 -0.20
N ILE A 170 7.45 7.72 -0.93
CA ILE A 170 8.19 7.42 -2.15
C ILE A 170 7.24 7.66 -3.33
N ALA A 171 7.67 8.49 -4.28
CA ALA A 171 6.94 8.68 -5.52
C ALA A 171 7.04 7.42 -6.39
N VAL A 172 5.96 7.13 -7.12
CA VAL A 172 5.91 6.01 -8.07
C VAL A 172 5.59 6.58 -9.45
N VAL A 173 6.43 6.24 -10.42
CA VAL A 173 6.19 6.55 -11.83
C VAL A 173 5.68 5.30 -12.52
N CYS A 174 4.46 5.36 -13.04
CA CYS A 174 3.85 4.27 -13.79
C CYS A 174 3.93 4.57 -15.28
N VAL A 175 4.72 3.78 -16.01
CA VAL A 175 4.82 3.86 -17.47
C VAL A 175 3.87 2.86 -18.10
N ILE A 176 3.06 3.32 -19.06
CA ILE A 176 2.16 2.47 -19.85
C ILE A 176 2.70 2.39 -21.28
N ALA A 177 3.10 1.18 -21.70
CA ALA A 177 3.57 0.91 -23.05
C ALA A 177 2.54 0.09 -23.84
N LYS A 178 2.05 0.65 -24.95
CA LYS A 178 1.15 -0.05 -25.88
C LYS A 178 1.97 -0.70 -27.01
N LEU A 179 2.05 -2.03 -27.01
CA LEU A 179 2.89 -2.79 -27.93
C LEU A 179 2.05 -3.51 -28.98
N ARG A 180 2.64 -3.78 -30.16
CA ARG A 180 2.01 -4.58 -31.23
C ARG A 180 2.08 -6.09 -30.95
N LYS A 181 3.04 -6.53 -30.14
CA LYS A 181 3.26 -7.92 -29.75
C LYS A 181 3.32 -8.01 -28.22
N PRO A 182 2.89 -9.13 -27.62
CA PRO A 182 3.04 -9.35 -26.19
C PRO A 182 4.52 -9.27 -25.78
N LEU A 183 4.80 -8.63 -24.64
CA LEU A 183 6.15 -8.59 -24.07
C LEU A 183 6.48 -9.88 -23.30
N THR A 184 5.50 -10.40 -22.56
CA THR A 184 5.63 -11.62 -21.76
C THR A 184 4.26 -12.28 -21.61
N GLU A 185 4.25 -13.59 -21.37
CA GLU A 185 3.05 -14.37 -21.02
C GLU A 185 2.71 -14.25 -19.53
N ASN A 186 3.60 -13.66 -18.72
CA ASN A 186 3.42 -13.53 -17.29
C ASN A 186 2.47 -12.37 -16.94
N PHE A 187 1.57 -12.59 -15.97
CA PHE A 187 0.68 -11.54 -15.45
C PHE A 187 1.44 -10.43 -14.71
N TRP A 188 2.44 -10.81 -13.92
CA TRP A 188 3.33 -9.89 -13.22
C TRP A 188 4.75 -10.47 -13.22
N LEU A 189 5.72 -9.63 -13.57
CA LEU A 189 7.13 -10.00 -13.62
C LEU A 189 7.92 -9.08 -12.69
N ASN A 190 8.73 -9.68 -11.82
CA ASN A 190 9.72 -8.95 -11.04
C ASN A 190 11.02 -8.88 -11.84
N VAL A 191 11.64 -7.70 -11.88
CA VAL A 191 12.93 -7.49 -12.53
C VAL A 191 14.01 -7.42 -11.45
N ASN A 192 14.93 -8.38 -11.47
CA ASN A 192 16.10 -8.47 -10.58
C ASN A 192 17.41 -8.29 -11.36
N ASP A 193 17.31 -7.75 -12.57
CA ASP A 193 18.47 -7.49 -13.43
C ASP A 193 19.42 -6.50 -12.73
N PRO A 194 20.73 -6.79 -12.63
CA PRO A 194 21.70 -5.84 -12.11
C PRO A 194 21.94 -4.62 -13.00
N ASP A 195 21.57 -4.68 -14.29
CA ASP A 195 21.85 -3.67 -15.32
C ASP A 195 20.59 -2.88 -15.76
#